data_AF-A0A939K0K3-F1
#
_entry.id   AF-A0A939K0K3-F1
#
_cell.length_a   1.000
_cell.length_b   1.000
_cell.length_c   1.000
_cell.angle_alpha   90.00
_cell.angle_beta   90.00
_cell.angle_gamma   90.00
#
_symmetry.space_group_name_H-M   'P 1'
#
loop_
_entity.id
_entity.type
_entity.pdbx_description
1 polymer ?
#
loop_
_entity_poly.entity_id
_entity_poly.type
_entity_poly.pdbx_seq_one_letter_code
_entity_poly.pdbx_strand_id
1 'polypeptide(L)'
;MFQKLLLGAALLATVAACTQQNATTPTPQQDEESVAVINSLARLGNPNNATAITGKPCSETVIAKDKVPAAALAYVAKTYPTAVFVQAEQGTDRDGKTFYEILFTIDGKNRQLHFDAAGAVLVGPGNGPKGGGGFGDHGPKGTPPLKTEITADKLPKPITDYMTANYKGYTLVKAEVVTDATNGAVLFFDVRFTLNSKTSELHFDINGNLKPPHK
;
A
#
# COMPACT_ATOMS: atom_id res chain seq x y z
N MET A 1 -5.34 -29.61 -79.20
CA MET A 1 -4.41 -28.47 -79.03
C MET A 1 -5.15 -27.42 -78.20
N PHE A 2 -4.62 -27.14 -76.99
CA PHE A 2 -5.02 -26.10 -76.00
C PHE A 2 -6.51 -26.04 -75.56
N GLN A 3 -6.91 -26.53 -74.38
CA GLN A 3 -6.64 -26.13 -72.97
C GLN A 3 -7.50 -24.94 -72.47
N LYS A 4 -8.19 -25.20 -71.33
CA LYS A 4 -8.90 -24.31 -70.37
C LYS A 4 -10.38 -24.09 -70.71
N LEU A 5 -11.36 -24.76 -70.09
CA LEU A 5 -11.72 -24.88 -68.67
C LEU A 5 -11.78 -23.50 -67.97
N LEU A 6 -12.99 -22.96 -67.77
CA LEU A 6 -13.58 -22.88 -66.43
C LEU A 6 -15.09 -22.59 -66.48
N LEU A 7 -15.79 -23.41 -65.69
CA LEU A 7 -17.18 -23.33 -65.24
C LEU A 7 -17.44 -22.06 -64.42
N GLY A 8 -18.68 -21.56 -64.48
CA GLY A 8 -19.21 -20.62 -63.50
C GLY A 8 -20.59 -20.08 -63.86
N ALA A 9 -21.61 -20.93 -63.76
CA ALA A 9 -23.04 -20.55 -63.80
C ALA A 9 -23.35 -19.48 -62.73
N ALA A 10 -23.88 -18.30 -63.11
CA ALA A 10 -25.31 -18.00 -63.28
C ALA A 10 -26.18 -18.32 -62.04
N LEU A 11 -26.72 -17.29 -61.37
CA LEU A 11 -28.14 -16.93 -61.55
C LEU A 11 -28.49 -15.61 -60.86
N LEU A 12 -29.24 -14.78 -61.60
CA LEU A 12 -29.87 -13.54 -61.19
C LEU A 12 -31.06 -13.77 -60.24
N ALA A 13 -31.36 -12.78 -59.40
CA ALA A 13 -32.73 -12.28 -59.23
C ALA A 13 -32.72 -10.82 -58.74
N THR A 14 -33.15 -9.94 -59.64
CA THR A 14 -33.47 -8.52 -59.47
C THR A 14 -34.87 -8.31 -58.89
N VAL A 15 -35.06 -7.27 -58.07
CA VAL A 15 -36.24 -6.38 -57.97
C VAL A 15 -35.85 -5.25 -57.01
N ALA A 16 -36.21 -3.97 -57.12
CA ALA A 16 -36.86 -3.15 -58.14
C ALA A 16 -36.39 -1.70 -57.88
N ALA A 17 -36.34 -0.89 -58.94
CA ALA A 17 -35.89 0.49 -58.89
C ALA A 17 -37.06 1.49 -58.91
N CYS A 18 -36.74 2.73 -58.49
CA CYS A 18 -37.39 4.02 -58.81
C CYS A 18 -38.65 4.35 -57.97
N THR A 19 -38.89 5.56 -57.44
CA THR A 19 -38.54 6.92 -57.90
C THR A 19 -38.51 7.97 -56.76
N GLN A 20 -37.83 9.07 -57.05
CA GLN A 20 -37.55 10.32 -56.31
C GLN A 20 -38.77 11.21 -55.98
N GLN A 21 -38.63 12.06 -54.96
CA GLN A 21 -38.85 13.54 -54.94
C GLN A 21 -38.77 14.04 -53.49
N ASN A 22 -38.37 15.25 -53.11
CA ASN A 22 -37.41 16.27 -53.57
C ASN A 22 -37.36 17.31 -52.41
N ALA A 23 -36.21 17.95 -52.18
CA ALA A 23 -35.98 19.16 -51.36
C ALA A 23 -36.40 19.13 -49.88
N THR A 24 -35.50 19.34 -48.91
CA THR A 24 -34.86 20.65 -48.68
C THR A 24 -33.72 20.48 -47.69
N THR A 25 -32.56 21.05 -47.99
CA THR A 25 -31.56 21.39 -46.98
C THR A 25 -32.14 22.49 -46.10
N PRO A 26 -32.15 22.28 -44.78
CA PRO A 26 -31.28 23.10 -43.96
C PRO A 26 -30.35 22.20 -43.16
N THR A 27 -29.08 22.56 -43.17
CA THR A 27 -28.07 22.08 -42.24
C THR A 27 -28.60 22.09 -40.80
N PRO A 28 -28.32 21.03 -40.03
CA PRO A 28 -27.71 21.23 -38.75
C PRO A 28 -26.35 20.53 -38.78
N GLN A 29 -25.31 21.35 -38.77
CA GLN A 29 -24.05 20.93 -38.19
C GLN A 29 -24.34 20.62 -36.71
N GLN A 30 -24.62 19.36 -36.41
CA GLN A 30 -24.63 18.82 -35.05
C GLN A 30 -23.70 17.62 -35.05
N ASP A 31 -22.44 18.01 -34.92
CA ASP A 31 -21.41 17.32 -34.14
C ASP A 31 -21.83 16.01 -33.45
N GLU A 32 -21.00 15.00 -33.67
CA GLU A 32 -20.99 13.73 -32.93
C GLU A 32 -20.79 13.89 -31.40
N GLU A 33 -20.66 15.12 -30.88
CA GLU A 33 -20.60 15.41 -29.44
C GLU A 33 -21.93 15.14 -28.72
N SER A 34 -23.08 15.28 -29.41
CA SER A 34 -24.40 15.21 -28.75
C SER A 34 -24.80 13.79 -28.31
N VAL A 35 -24.28 12.74 -28.96
CA VAL A 35 -24.55 11.33 -28.59
C VAL A 35 -23.63 10.85 -27.46
N ALA A 36 -22.45 11.48 -27.31
CA ALA A 36 -21.52 11.18 -26.21
C ALA A 36 -22.03 11.71 -24.85
N VAL A 37 -22.75 12.84 -24.83
CA VAL A 37 -23.25 13.45 -23.58
C VAL A 37 -24.34 12.60 -22.93
N ILE A 38 -25.24 12.00 -23.71
CA ILE A 38 -26.33 11.15 -23.17
C ILE A 38 -25.76 9.85 -22.56
N ASN A 39 -24.73 9.26 -23.18
CA ASN A 39 -24.02 8.10 -22.63
C ASN A 39 -23.12 8.46 -21.42
N SER A 40 -22.76 9.74 -21.26
CA SER A 40 -21.98 10.23 -20.11
C SER A 40 -22.85 10.42 -18.87
N LEU A 41 -24.13 10.80 -19.02
CA LEU A 41 -25.07 10.97 -17.91
C LEU A 41 -25.48 9.64 -17.26
N ALA A 42 -25.42 8.52 -18.01
CA ALA A 42 -25.64 7.18 -17.46
C ALA A 42 -24.46 6.64 -16.62
N ARG A 43 -23.28 7.28 -16.67
CA ARG A 43 -22.09 6.89 -15.90
C ARG A 43 -21.97 7.55 -14.52
N LEU A 44 -22.84 8.51 -14.20
CA LEU A 44 -22.88 9.17 -12.89
C LEU A 44 -23.54 8.30 -11.79
N GLY A 45 -24.04 7.11 -12.14
CA GLY A 45 -24.69 6.20 -11.19
C GLY A 45 -23.78 5.19 -10.49
N ASN A 46 -22.47 5.17 -10.77
CA ASN A 46 -21.53 4.27 -10.12
C ASN A 46 -20.34 5.04 -9.51
N PRO A 47 -20.23 5.15 -8.17
CA PRO A 47 -19.27 6.03 -7.52
C PRO A 47 -17.80 5.57 -7.60
N ASN A 48 -17.48 4.46 -8.28
CA ASN A 48 -16.13 3.91 -8.30
C ASN A 48 -15.35 4.11 -9.61
N ASN A 49 -15.81 4.94 -10.56
CA ASN A 49 -15.10 5.05 -11.83
C ASN A 49 -15.14 6.44 -12.48
N ALA A 50 -14.68 7.47 -11.75
CA ALA A 50 -14.18 8.67 -12.40
C ALA A 50 -12.75 8.38 -12.90
N THR A 51 -12.65 8.00 -14.18
CA THR A 51 -11.39 7.93 -14.92
C THR A 51 -10.78 9.34 -14.97
N ALA A 52 -9.88 9.65 -14.03
CA ALA A 52 -9.06 10.84 -14.10
C ALA A 52 -8.01 10.66 -15.21
N ILE A 53 -8.04 11.57 -16.16
CA ILE A 53 -7.00 11.87 -17.15
C ILE A 53 -5.61 11.74 -16.46
N THR A 54 -4.78 10.80 -16.94
CA THR A 54 -3.34 10.55 -16.60
C THR A 54 -2.94 9.87 -15.28
N GLY A 55 -3.81 9.11 -14.62
CA GLY A 55 -3.35 8.23 -13.53
C GLY A 55 -4.25 7.03 -13.33
N LYS A 56 -3.73 5.82 -13.56
CA LYS A 56 -4.40 4.58 -13.15
C LYS A 56 -4.64 4.66 -11.64
N PRO A 57 -5.90 4.69 -11.14
CA PRO A 57 -6.12 4.63 -9.70
C PRO A 57 -5.62 3.27 -9.20
N CYS A 58 -4.79 3.28 -8.17
CA CYS A 58 -4.48 2.07 -7.42
C CYS A 58 -5.80 1.62 -6.78
N SER A 59 -6.40 0.54 -7.29
CA SER A 59 -7.57 -0.09 -6.68
C SER A 59 -7.07 -1.26 -5.84
N GLU A 60 -7.49 -1.28 -4.59
CA GLU A 60 -7.30 -2.41 -3.68
C GLU A 60 -8.62 -3.15 -3.51
N THR A 61 -8.55 -4.43 -3.20
CA THR A 61 -9.71 -5.28 -2.93
C THR A 61 -9.39 -6.16 -1.74
N VAL A 62 -10.31 -6.19 -0.77
CA VAL A 62 -10.19 -7.08 0.39
C VAL A 62 -10.18 -8.53 -0.11
N ILE A 63 -9.17 -9.28 0.34
CA ILE A 63 -9.00 -10.69 0.03
C ILE A 63 -9.05 -11.54 1.29
N ALA A 64 -9.44 -12.80 1.13
CA ALA A 64 -9.35 -13.77 2.20
C ALA A 64 -7.88 -14.04 2.57
N LYS A 65 -7.61 -14.34 3.84
CA LYS A 65 -6.25 -14.58 4.37
C LYS A 65 -5.50 -15.68 3.62
N ASP A 66 -6.20 -16.70 3.12
CA ASP A 66 -5.63 -17.81 2.35
C ASP A 66 -5.23 -17.44 0.91
N LYS A 67 -5.59 -16.24 0.45
CA LYS A 67 -5.17 -15.67 -0.84
C LYS A 67 -3.90 -14.82 -0.74
N VAL A 68 -3.43 -14.54 0.48
CA VAL A 68 -2.18 -13.81 0.71
C VAL A 68 -0.99 -14.74 0.44
N PRO A 69 0.10 -14.26 -0.21
CA PRO A 69 1.33 -15.04 -0.35
C PRO A 69 1.79 -15.59 1.01
N ALA A 70 2.05 -16.89 1.08
CA ALA A 70 2.46 -17.55 2.33
C ALA A 70 3.73 -16.92 2.92
N ALA A 71 4.65 -16.44 2.08
CA ALA A 71 5.86 -15.74 2.49
C ALA A 71 5.56 -14.41 3.23
N ALA A 72 4.52 -13.68 2.83
CA ALA A 72 4.12 -12.44 3.50
C ALA A 72 3.54 -12.74 4.90
N LEU A 73 2.67 -13.75 5.00
CA LEU A 73 2.14 -14.21 6.30
C LEU A 73 3.26 -14.73 7.21
N ALA A 74 4.21 -15.49 6.67
CA ALA A 74 5.36 -15.99 7.41
C ALA A 74 6.27 -14.84 7.88
N TYR A 75 6.47 -13.82 7.05
CA TYR A 75 7.21 -12.63 7.43
C TYR A 75 6.52 -11.92 8.61
N VAL A 76 5.22 -11.64 8.53
CA VAL A 76 4.50 -10.98 9.63
C VAL A 76 4.60 -11.80 10.93
N ALA A 77 4.37 -13.12 10.86
CA ALA A 77 4.44 -13.99 12.03
C ALA A 77 5.85 -14.08 12.65
N LYS A 78 6.89 -14.08 11.83
CA LYS A 78 8.29 -14.11 12.29
C LYS A 78 8.73 -12.76 12.87
N THR A 79 8.42 -11.69 12.16
CA THR A 79 8.90 -10.33 12.44
C THR A 79 8.10 -9.68 13.57
N TYR A 80 6.82 -10.01 13.69
CA TYR A 80 5.92 -9.51 14.71
C TYR A 80 5.17 -10.68 15.39
N PRO A 81 5.83 -11.44 16.29
CA PRO A 81 5.26 -12.66 16.86
C PRO A 81 3.95 -12.46 17.63
N THR A 82 3.69 -11.25 18.13
CA THR A 82 2.46 -10.87 18.85
C THR A 82 1.41 -10.25 17.93
N ALA A 83 1.65 -10.17 16.62
CA ALA A 83 0.72 -9.57 15.69
C ALA A 83 -0.56 -10.39 15.55
N VAL A 84 -1.70 -9.72 15.62
CA VAL A 84 -3.01 -10.31 15.30
C VAL A 84 -3.45 -9.83 13.93
N PHE A 85 -3.64 -10.76 13.00
CA PHE A 85 -4.15 -10.48 11.65
C PHE A 85 -5.54 -9.82 11.73
N VAL A 86 -5.75 -8.76 10.96
CA VAL A 86 -7.03 -8.03 10.87
C VAL A 86 -7.63 -8.19 9.49
N GLN A 87 -6.90 -7.81 8.44
CA GLN A 87 -7.39 -7.78 7.07
C GLN A 87 -6.24 -7.95 6.09
N ALA A 88 -6.55 -8.43 4.88
CA ALA A 88 -5.62 -8.36 3.76
C ALA A 88 -6.33 -7.76 2.54
N GLU A 89 -5.56 -7.03 1.74
CA GLU A 89 -6.01 -6.44 0.49
C GLU A 89 -5.02 -6.80 -0.62
N GLN A 90 -5.51 -6.91 -1.85
CA GLN A 90 -4.72 -7.05 -3.06
C GLN A 90 -4.95 -5.83 -3.93
N GLY A 91 -3.86 -5.21 -4.40
CA GLY A 91 -3.91 -4.07 -5.29
C GLY A 91 -3.01 -4.22 -6.49
N THR A 92 -3.11 -3.25 -7.40
CA THR A 92 -2.16 -3.08 -8.50
C THR A 92 -1.60 -1.67 -8.46
N ASP A 93 -0.27 -1.55 -8.48
CA ASP A 93 0.40 -0.24 -8.47
C ASP A 93 0.28 0.48 -9.83
N ARG A 94 0.87 1.68 -9.90
CA ARG A 94 0.90 2.52 -11.10
C ARG A 94 1.65 1.88 -12.26
N ASP A 95 2.61 0.99 -11.97
CA ASP A 95 3.39 0.25 -12.95
C ASP A 95 2.70 -1.05 -13.40
N GLY A 96 1.52 -1.35 -12.85
CA GLY A 96 0.79 -2.57 -13.18
C GLY A 96 1.20 -3.80 -12.38
N LYS A 97 2.04 -3.67 -11.35
CA LYS A 97 2.49 -4.78 -10.52
C LYS A 97 1.50 -5.05 -9.38
N THR A 98 1.23 -6.32 -9.13
CA THR A 98 0.44 -6.76 -7.98
C THR A 98 1.19 -6.50 -6.69
N PHE A 99 0.50 -5.97 -5.69
CA PHE A 99 0.95 -5.91 -4.32
C PHE A 99 -0.14 -6.41 -3.37
N TYR A 100 0.26 -6.76 -2.16
CA TYR A 100 -0.62 -7.18 -1.08
C TYR A 100 -0.43 -6.27 0.12
N GLU A 101 -1.50 -5.80 0.72
CA GLU A 101 -1.48 -5.16 2.05
C GLU A 101 -1.89 -6.20 3.09
N ILE A 102 -1.16 -6.31 4.20
CA ILE A 102 -1.61 -7.00 5.41
C ILE A 102 -1.76 -5.98 6.53
N LEU A 103 -2.99 -5.83 7.01
CA LEU A 103 -3.33 -5.11 8.22
C LEU A 103 -3.33 -6.07 9.42
N PHE A 104 -2.64 -5.69 10.48
CA PHE A 104 -2.55 -6.42 11.73
C PHE A 104 -2.51 -5.47 12.92
N THR A 105 -2.69 -6.00 14.13
CA THR A 105 -2.56 -5.24 15.37
C THR A 105 -1.38 -5.72 16.20
N ILE A 106 -0.66 -4.79 16.83
CA ILE A 106 0.35 -5.04 17.87
C ILE A 106 0.07 -4.05 19.00
N ASP A 107 0.02 -4.54 20.23
CA ASP A 107 -0.26 -3.71 21.42
C ASP A 107 -1.53 -2.86 21.27
N GLY A 108 -2.57 -3.43 20.65
CA GLY A 108 -3.85 -2.75 20.39
C GLY A 108 -3.80 -1.66 19.31
N LYS A 109 -2.68 -1.52 18.57
CA LYS A 109 -2.52 -0.52 17.51
C LYS A 109 -2.47 -1.17 16.14
N ASN A 110 -3.27 -0.66 15.21
CA ASN A 110 -3.25 -1.09 13.82
C ASN A 110 -1.93 -0.74 13.14
N ARG A 111 -1.46 -1.67 12.31
CA ARG A 111 -0.26 -1.59 11.47
C ARG A 111 -0.55 -2.23 10.13
N GLN A 112 -0.02 -1.68 9.06
CA GLN A 112 -0.11 -2.27 7.72
C GLN A 112 1.28 -2.45 7.11
N LEU A 113 1.44 -3.51 6.33
CA LEU A 113 2.63 -3.77 5.51
C LEU A 113 2.23 -4.13 4.09
N HIS A 114 2.99 -3.63 3.12
CA HIS A 114 2.86 -3.91 1.71
C HIS A 114 3.90 -4.95 1.30
N PHE A 115 3.47 -5.90 0.48
CA PHE A 115 4.28 -6.99 -0.03
C PHE A 115 4.15 -7.06 -1.55
N ASP A 116 5.22 -7.48 -2.22
CA ASP A 116 5.16 -7.80 -3.64
C ASP A 116 4.42 -9.13 -3.89
N ALA A 117 4.32 -9.52 -5.16
CA ALA A 117 3.67 -10.77 -5.55
C ALA A 117 4.34 -12.03 -4.97
N ALA A 118 5.62 -11.98 -4.62
CA ALA A 118 6.37 -13.09 -4.02
C ALA A 118 6.25 -13.09 -2.48
N GLY A 119 5.67 -12.05 -1.88
CA GLY A 119 5.55 -11.89 -0.45
C GLY A 119 6.78 -11.25 0.21
N ALA A 120 7.65 -10.59 -0.55
CA ALA A 120 8.71 -9.76 0.01
C ALA A 120 8.16 -8.37 0.37
N VAL A 121 8.63 -7.80 1.48
CA VAL A 121 8.18 -6.46 1.93
C VAL A 121 8.60 -5.39 0.92
N LEU A 122 7.63 -4.60 0.46
CA LEU A 122 7.88 -3.42 -0.34
C LEU A 122 8.34 -2.28 0.54
N VAL A 123 9.43 -1.61 0.18
CA VAL A 123 9.88 -0.38 0.85
C VAL A 123 9.08 0.79 0.31
N GLY A 124 8.31 1.48 1.16
CA GLY A 124 7.54 2.65 0.74
C GLY A 124 6.61 3.22 1.81
N PRO A 125 6.03 4.41 1.56
CA PRO A 125 5.26 5.19 2.54
C PRO A 125 3.95 4.52 3.01
N GLY A 126 3.58 3.39 2.42
CA GLY A 126 2.39 2.64 2.81
C GLY A 126 2.58 1.80 4.08
N ASN A 127 3.81 1.50 4.52
CA ASN A 127 4.04 0.65 5.69
C ASN A 127 3.93 1.46 7.00
N GLY A 128 3.15 0.99 7.98
CA GLY A 128 3.06 1.68 9.28
C GLY A 128 1.70 1.74 9.98
N PRO A 129 1.57 2.63 10.98
CA PRO A 129 0.32 2.84 11.69
C PRO A 129 -0.82 3.16 10.72
N LYS A 130 -1.93 2.40 10.79
CA LYS A 130 -3.14 2.71 10.02
C LYS A 130 -4.04 3.60 10.90
N GLY A 131 -4.03 4.92 10.66
CA GLY A 131 -4.86 5.86 11.42
C GLY A 131 -4.45 7.33 11.27
N GLY A 132 -5.16 8.03 10.40
CA GLY A 132 -5.03 9.47 10.16
C GLY A 132 -5.28 9.77 8.70
N GLY A 133 -6.56 9.87 8.32
CA GLY A 133 -6.97 10.14 6.94
C GLY A 133 -6.21 11.32 6.35
N GLY A 134 -5.56 11.06 5.22
CA GLY A 134 -4.80 12.05 4.49
C GLY A 134 -3.81 11.35 3.58
N PHE A 135 -4.10 11.33 2.28
CA PHE A 135 -3.10 11.20 1.22
C PHE A 135 -2.17 12.43 1.24
N GLY A 136 -1.58 12.74 2.39
CA GLY A 136 -0.53 13.74 2.47
C GLY A 136 0.71 13.13 1.85
N ASP A 137 1.31 13.84 0.89
CA ASP A 137 2.67 13.63 0.37
C ASP A 137 3.69 13.74 1.52
N HIS A 138 3.66 12.80 2.44
CA HIS A 138 4.71 12.59 3.40
C HIS A 138 5.53 11.48 2.78
N GLY A 139 6.68 11.91 2.21
CA GLY A 139 7.62 11.05 1.51
C GLY A 139 7.95 9.74 2.25
N PRO A 140 8.69 8.83 1.61
CA PRO A 140 8.81 7.42 2.01
C PRO A 140 9.03 7.26 3.52
N LYS A 141 7.96 6.94 4.26
CA LYS A 141 8.07 6.41 5.60
C LYS A 141 8.40 4.93 5.43
N GLY A 142 9.67 4.58 5.62
CA GLY A 142 10.15 3.21 5.46
C GLY A 142 9.39 2.22 6.35
N THR A 143 9.63 0.93 6.11
CA THR A 143 9.07 -0.16 6.93
C THR A 143 9.28 0.14 8.42
N PRO A 144 8.20 0.11 9.25
CA PRO A 144 8.30 0.46 10.65
C PRO A 144 9.33 -0.40 11.37
N PRO A 145 10.15 0.20 12.26
CA PRO A 145 11.13 -0.55 13.00
C PRO A 145 10.48 -1.47 14.04
N LEU A 146 11.17 -2.55 14.39
CA LEU A 146 10.77 -3.50 15.42
C LEU A 146 11.22 -2.98 16.78
N LYS A 147 10.33 -3.05 17.78
CA LYS A 147 10.71 -2.83 19.18
C LYS A 147 10.71 -4.16 19.90
N THR A 148 11.85 -4.56 20.43
CA THR A 148 12.00 -5.79 21.21
C THR A 148 12.39 -5.42 22.63
N GLU A 149 11.60 -5.84 23.61
CA GLU A 149 11.96 -5.67 25.02
C GLU A 149 13.21 -6.50 25.35
N ILE A 150 14.16 -5.88 26.04
CA ILE A 150 15.42 -6.48 26.46
C ILE A 150 15.63 -6.25 27.95
N THR A 151 16.41 -7.15 28.56
CA THR A 151 16.81 -7.03 29.95
C THR A 151 17.98 -6.05 30.11
N ALA A 152 18.18 -5.55 31.33
CA ALA A 152 19.23 -4.55 31.62
C ALA A 152 20.65 -5.03 31.25
N ASP A 153 20.94 -6.32 31.33
CA ASP A 153 22.24 -6.91 30.96
C ASP A 153 22.50 -6.92 29.45
N LYS A 154 21.48 -6.68 28.62
CA LYS A 154 21.59 -6.56 27.16
C LYS A 154 21.77 -5.13 26.67
N LEU A 155 21.65 -4.14 27.55
CA LEU A 155 21.94 -2.76 27.18
C LEU A 155 23.44 -2.55 26.99
N PRO A 156 23.86 -1.82 25.95
CA PRO A 156 25.24 -1.36 25.82
C PRO A 156 25.75 -0.71 27.11
N LYS A 157 26.99 -1.02 27.48
CA LYS A 157 27.65 -0.48 28.69
C LYS A 157 27.59 1.06 28.79
N PRO A 158 27.77 1.84 27.70
CA PRO A 158 27.64 3.30 27.78
C PRO A 158 26.26 3.77 28.27
N ILE A 159 25.19 3.04 27.95
CA ILE A 159 23.82 3.37 28.39
C ILE A 159 23.68 3.12 29.89
N THR A 160 24.12 1.96 30.38
CA THR A 160 24.01 1.63 31.81
C THR A 160 24.88 2.55 32.68
N ASP A 161 26.06 2.93 32.19
CA ASP A 161 26.92 3.93 32.84
C ASP A 161 26.24 5.32 32.88
N TYR A 162 25.64 5.76 31.78
CA TYR A 162 24.89 7.03 31.72
C TYR A 162 23.72 7.05 32.71
N MET A 163 22.94 5.97 32.76
CA MET A 163 21.81 5.84 33.68
C MET A 163 22.26 5.92 35.14
N THR A 164 23.32 5.21 35.51
CA THR A 164 23.86 5.18 36.88
C THR A 164 24.48 6.52 37.31
N ALA A 165 25.10 7.24 36.37
CA ALA A 165 25.70 8.54 36.63
C ALA A 165 24.66 9.65 36.82
N ASN A 166 23.63 9.68 35.95
CA ASN A 166 22.70 10.81 35.85
C ASN A 166 21.37 10.61 36.58
N TYR A 167 20.96 9.36 36.82
CA TYR A 167 19.66 9.03 37.40
C TYR A 167 19.80 8.13 38.63
N LYS A 168 20.68 8.47 39.57
CA LYS A 168 20.90 7.67 40.79
C LYS A 168 19.59 7.36 41.52
N GLY A 169 19.37 6.08 41.82
CA GLY A 169 18.14 5.60 42.47
C GLY A 169 16.98 5.33 41.51
N TYR A 170 17.20 5.37 40.19
CA TYR A 170 16.17 4.98 39.23
C TYR A 170 15.79 3.50 39.36
N THR A 171 14.56 3.18 39.01
CA THR A 171 14.10 1.80 38.78
C THR A 171 13.82 1.62 37.29
N LEU A 172 14.46 0.64 36.66
CA LEU A 172 14.19 0.30 35.26
C LEU A 172 12.76 -0.24 35.13
N VAL A 173 11.96 0.34 34.23
CA VAL A 173 10.60 -0.12 33.93
C VAL A 173 10.62 -1.00 32.68
N LYS A 174 11.28 -0.53 31.62
CA LYS A 174 11.39 -1.24 30.35
C LYS A 174 12.65 -0.80 29.62
N ALA A 175 13.33 -1.72 28.94
CA ALA A 175 14.35 -1.40 27.96
C ALA A 175 13.99 -2.06 26.64
N GLU A 176 14.17 -1.35 25.52
CA GLU A 176 13.89 -1.87 24.19
C GLU A 176 15.09 -1.65 23.28
N VAL A 177 15.42 -2.67 22.49
CA VAL A 177 16.22 -2.49 21.29
C VAL A 177 15.28 -2.27 20.12
N VAL A 178 15.59 -1.26 19.31
CA VAL A 178 14.83 -0.94 18.10
C VAL A 178 15.65 -1.29 16.88
N THR A 179 15.12 -2.15 16.01
CA THR A 179 15.81 -2.65 14.82
C THR A 179 15.04 -2.36 13.55
N ASP A 180 15.75 -2.26 12.43
CA ASP A 180 15.17 -2.22 11.10
C ASP A 180 14.49 -3.57 10.79
N ALA A 181 13.22 -3.52 10.42
CA ALA A 181 12.44 -4.74 10.17
C ALA A 181 12.90 -5.51 8.92
N THR A 182 13.64 -4.88 8.01
CA THR A 182 14.07 -5.45 6.73
C THR A 182 15.38 -6.20 6.88
N ASN A 183 16.38 -5.57 7.53
CA ASN A 183 17.73 -6.12 7.62
C ASN A 183 18.17 -6.48 9.06
N GLY A 184 17.34 -6.18 10.07
CA GLY A 184 17.62 -6.48 11.47
C GLY A 184 18.68 -5.58 12.12
N ALA A 185 19.18 -4.55 11.42
CA ALA A 185 20.17 -3.64 11.96
C ALA A 185 19.60 -2.89 13.17
N VAL A 186 20.39 -2.78 14.25
CA VAL A 186 20.00 -1.95 15.39
C VAL A 186 20.00 -0.48 14.96
N LEU A 187 18.90 0.20 15.24
CA LEU A 187 18.71 1.62 14.96
C LEU A 187 19.00 2.45 16.21
N PHE A 188 18.44 2.05 17.35
CA PHE A 188 18.55 2.75 18.63
C PHE A 188 18.05 1.88 19.80
N PHE A 189 18.19 2.39 21.02
CA PHE A 189 17.65 1.81 22.25
C PHE A 189 16.74 2.80 22.97
N ASP A 190 15.58 2.34 23.45
CA ASP A 190 14.70 3.12 24.32
C ASP A 190 14.80 2.57 25.76
N VAL A 191 14.96 3.44 26.75
CA VAL A 191 15.02 3.08 28.17
C VAL A 191 13.97 3.86 28.94
N ARG A 192 12.97 3.15 29.45
CA ARG A 192 11.93 3.69 30.34
C ARG A 192 12.24 3.34 31.79
N PHE A 193 12.19 4.33 32.66
CA PHE A 193 12.49 4.18 34.08
C PHE A 193 11.61 5.07 34.95
N THR A 194 11.55 4.76 36.23
CA THR A 194 10.99 5.64 37.26
C THR A 194 12.08 6.26 38.13
N LEU A 195 11.89 7.53 38.48
CA LEU A 195 12.70 8.24 39.47
C LEU A 195 11.77 9.17 40.25
N ASN A 196 11.78 9.08 41.58
CA ASN A 196 10.89 9.88 42.46
C ASN A 196 9.41 9.79 42.02
N SER A 197 8.94 8.59 41.73
CA SER A 197 7.58 8.28 41.24
C SER A 197 7.19 8.91 39.89
N LYS A 198 8.14 9.49 39.14
CA LYS A 198 7.93 9.97 37.78
C LYS A 198 8.51 8.98 36.78
N THR A 199 7.74 8.67 35.73
CA THR A 199 8.21 7.81 34.63
C THR A 199 8.76 8.68 33.51
N SER A 200 9.96 8.34 33.03
CA SER A 200 10.63 8.99 31.91
C SER A 200 11.11 7.95 30.91
N GLU A 201 11.28 8.36 29.66
CA GLU A 201 11.84 7.54 28.58
C GLU A 201 13.01 8.29 27.94
N LEU A 202 14.11 7.58 27.71
CA LEU A 202 15.32 8.10 27.08
C LEU A 202 15.64 7.27 25.85
N HIS A 203 16.14 7.94 24.83
CA HIS A 203 16.48 7.34 23.56
C HIS A 203 17.98 7.44 23.32
N PHE A 204 18.62 6.34 23.01
CA PHE A 204 20.07 6.25 22.77
C PHE A 204 20.35 5.73 21.37
N ASP A 205 21.34 6.30 20.68
CA ASP A 205 21.80 5.67 19.44
C ASP A 205 22.52 4.33 19.66
N ILE A 206 22.90 3.70 18.55
CA ILE A 206 23.64 2.43 18.54
C ILE A 206 24.93 2.44 19.37
N ASN A 207 25.54 3.62 19.58
CA ASN A 207 26.79 3.77 20.34
C ASN A 207 26.50 4.07 21.83
N GLY A 208 25.23 4.18 22.21
CA GLY A 208 24.79 4.49 23.56
C GLY A 208 24.82 5.98 23.90
N ASN A 209 24.86 6.88 22.91
CA ASN A 209 24.75 8.32 23.15
C ASN A 209 23.28 8.74 23.25
N LEU A 210 22.93 9.51 24.27
CA LEU A 210 21.58 10.05 24.43
C LEU A 210 21.25 10.97 23.24
N LYS A 211 20.08 10.76 22.63
CA LYS A 211 19.50 11.67 21.64
C LYS A 211 18.49 12.60 22.29
N PRO A 212 18.36 13.83 21.77
CA PRO A 212 17.27 14.70 22.17
C PRO A 212 15.91 14.02 21.88
N PRO A 213 14.89 14.27 22.70
CA PRO A 213 13.55 13.75 22.45
C PRO A 213 13.07 14.20 21.06
N HIS A 214 12.47 13.29 20.31
CA HIS A 214 11.78 13.62 19.06
C HIS A 214 10.60 14.55 19.39
N LYS A 215 10.66 15.80 18.90
CA LYS A 215 9.56 16.77 18.98
C LYS A 215 8.45 16.41 18.00
#